data_AF-G2EBE2-F1
#
_entry.id   AF-G2EBE2-F1
#
_cell.length_a   1.000
_cell.length_b   1.000
_cell.length_c   1.000
_cell.angle_alpha   90.00
_cell.angle_beta   90.00
_cell.angle_gamma   90.00
#
_symmetry.space_group_name_H-M   'P 1'
#
loop_
_entity.id
_entity.type
_entity.pdbx_description
1 polymer ?
#
loop_
_entity_poly.entity_id
_entity_poly.type
_entity_poly.pdbx_seq_one_letter_code
_entity_poly.pdbx_strand_id
1 'polypeptide(L)'
;MESNYNFEKRSRIEQAKSEVKKLKGFYSHLLVFVVINLMIVVINVQALDSGESYFQFKNFFTLGFWGFGLLIHGLSVFLPNWILGKDWEERKIKELMNRYRKQ
;
A
#
# COMPACT_ATOMS: atom_id res chain seq x y z
N MET A 1 -12.30 -29.37 21.17
CA MET A 1 -11.16 -28.43 21.32
C MET A 1 -10.36 -28.30 20.02
N GLU A 2 -10.04 -29.39 19.31
CA GLU A 2 -9.31 -29.35 18.03
C GLU A 2 -9.99 -28.55 16.89
N SER A 3 -11.32 -28.62 16.76
CA SER A 3 -12.03 -27.89 15.69
C SER A 3 -11.89 -26.36 15.83
N ASN A 4 -11.93 -25.87 17.07
CA ASN A 4 -11.82 -24.43 17.38
C ASN A 4 -10.39 -23.92 17.17
N TYR A 5 -9.38 -24.72 17.54
CA TYR A 5 -7.97 -24.43 17.29
C TYR A 5 -7.64 -24.35 15.79
N ASN A 6 -8.12 -25.31 15.00
CA ASN A 6 -7.92 -25.32 13.55
C ASN A 6 -8.61 -24.14 12.85
N PHE A 7 -9.78 -23.73 13.33
CA PHE A 7 -10.50 -22.55 12.82
C PHE A 7 -9.75 -21.25 13.10
N GLU A 8 -9.30 -21.02 14.34
CA GLU A 8 -8.48 -19.86 14.70
C GLU A 8 -7.17 -19.80 13.88
N LYS A 9 -6.52 -20.96 13.71
CA LYS A 9 -5.29 -21.05 12.90
C LYS A 9 -5.54 -20.68 11.44
N ARG A 10 -6.62 -21.17 10.82
CA ARG A 10 -6.99 -20.79 9.45
C ARG A 10 -7.33 -19.30 9.34
N SER A 11 -8.10 -18.76 10.28
CA SER A 11 -8.47 -17.33 10.28
C SER A 11 -7.25 -16.41 10.35
N ARG A 12 -6.29 -16.70 11.22
CA ARG A 12 -5.02 -15.96 11.32
C ARG A 12 -4.18 -16.05 10.04
N ILE A 13 -4.12 -17.22 9.42
CA ILE A 13 -3.41 -17.41 8.15
C ILE A 13 -4.07 -16.60 7.02
N GLU A 14 -5.39 -16.57 6.93
CA GLU A 14 -6.10 -15.79 5.91
C GLU A 14 -5.92 -14.27 6.12
N GLN A 15 -5.93 -13.80 7.36
CA GLN A 15 -5.62 -12.40 7.67
C GLN A 15 -4.21 -12.02 7.22
N ALA A 16 -3.21 -12.82 7.60
CA ALA A 16 -1.82 -12.61 7.19
C ALA A 16 -1.67 -12.61 5.66
N LYS A 17 -2.34 -13.52 4.95
CA LYS A 17 -2.36 -13.52 3.48
C LYS A 17 -2.98 -12.24 2.91
N SER A 18 -4.07 -11.76 3.51
CA SER A 18 -4.74 -10.54 3.06
C SER A 18 -3.85 -9.29 3.22
N GLU A 19 -3.10 -9.20 4.33
CA GLU A 19 -2.14 -8.12 4.56
C GLU A 19 -0.99 -8.18 3.55
N VAL A 20 -0.40 -9.37 3.33
CA VAL A 20 0.66 -9.57 2.34
C VAL A 20 0.18 -9.20 0.93
N LYS A 21 -1.07 -9.50 0.59
CA LYS A 21 -1.66 -9.15 -0.71
C LYS A 21 -1.77 -7.62 -0.88
N LYS A 22 -2.21 -6.90 0.16
CA LYS A 22 -2.26 -5.42 0.15
C LYS A 22 -0.85 -4.82 0.00
N LEU A 23 0.12 -5.34 0.75
CA LEU A 23 1.52 -4.92 0.65
C LEU A 23 2.09 -5.14 -0.75
N LYS A 24 1.90 -6.34 -1.32
CA LYS A 24 2.34 -6.65 -2.69
C LYS A 24 1.72 -5.69 -3.72
N GLY A 25 0.44 -5.36 -3.58
CA GLY A 25 -0.23 -4.40 -4.45
C GLY A 25 0.43 -3.02 -4.40
N PHE A 26 0.67 -2.51 -3.19
CA PHE A 26 1.35 -1.23 -3.00
C PHE A 26 2.78 -1.24 -3.56
N TYR A 27 3.59 -2.26 -3.23
CA TYR A 27 4.97 -2.34 -3.73
C TYR A 27 5.04 -2.47 -5.25
N SER A 28 4.12 -3.19 -5.87
CA SER A 28 4.03 -3.25 -7.34
C SER A 28 3.75 -1.87 -7.94
N HIS A 29 2.84 -1.11 -7.34
CA HIS A 29 2.50 0.23 -7.82
C HIS A 29 3.65 1.22 -7.59
N LEU A 30 4.29 1.15 -6.43
CA LEU A 30 5.49 1.93 -6.09
C LEU A 30 6.64 1.63 -7.05
N LEU A 31 6.88 0.36 -7.38
CA LEU A 31 7.94 -0.04 -8.31
C LEU A 31 7.67 0.51 -9.72
N VAL A 32 6.45 0.38 -10.23
CA VAL A 32 6.06 0.96 -11.52
C VAL A 32 6.22 2.48 -11.50
N PHE A 33 5.79 3.14 -10.42
CA PHE A 33 5.98 4.59 -10.24
C PHE A 33 7.45 4.99 -10.32
N VAL A 34 8.33 4.31 -9.58
CA VAL A 34 9.78 4.61 -9.57
C VAL A 34 10.40 4.38 -10.95
N VAL A 35 10.10 3.26 -11.59
CA VAL A 35 10.67 2.91 -12.91
C VAL A 35 10.24 3.91 -13.99
N ILE A 36 8.94 4.24 -14.06
CA ILE A 36 8.43 5.19 -15.05
C ILE A 36 8.97 6.60 -14.80
N ASN A 37 8.99 7.06 -13.54
CA ASN A 37 9.52 8.39 -13.25
C ASN A 37 11.02 8.49 -13.52
N LEU A 38 11.82 7.46 -13.22
CA LEU A 38 13.23 7.41 -13.61
C LEU A 38 13.39 7.49 -15.12
N MET A 39 12.59 6.75 -15.89
CA MET A 39 12.61 6.80 -17.35
C MET A 39 12.27 8.20 -17.87
N ILE A 40 11.23 8.85 -17.33
CA ILE A 40 10.85 10.23 -17.70
C ILE A 40 11.97 11.21 -17.39
N VAL A 41 12.58 11.12 -16.20
CA VAL A 41 13.73 11.98 -15.82
C VAL A 41 14.87 11.82 -16.81
N VAL A 42 15.23 10.57 -17.14
CA VAL A 42 16.33 10.27 -18.07
C VAL A 42 16.05 10.79 -19.48
N ILE A 43 14.83 10.65 -19.98
CA ILE A 43 14.42 11.18 -21.29
C ILE A 43 14.45 12.71 -21.29
N ASN A 44 13.84 13.34 -20.27
CA ASN A 44 13.77 14.79 -20.17
C ASN A 44 15.16 15.42 -20.01
N VAL A 45 16.10 14.78 -19.29
CA VAL A 45 17.48 15.25 -19.17
C VAL A 45 18.23 15.14 -20.50
N GLN A 46 18.01 14.06 -21.26
CA GLN A 46 18.64 13.89 -22.58
C GLN A 46 18.06 14.82 -23.65
N ALA A 47 16.80 15.23 -23.49
CA ALA A 47 16.10 16.14 -24.40
C ALA A 47 16.33 17.63 -24.06
N LEU A 48 17.21 17.97 -23.11
CA LEU A 48 17.54 19.36 -22.79
C LEU A 48 18.38 19.98 -23.90
N ASP A 49 17.91 21.12 -24.41
CA ASP A 49 18.71 21.98 -25.29
C ASP A 49 19.79 22.71 -24.50
N SER A 50 20.84 23.15 -25.19
CA SER A 50 21.96 23.88 -24.59
C SER A 50 21.48 25.17 -23.89
N GLY A 51 21.54 25.17 -22.56
CA GLY A 51 21.10 26.30 -21.71
C GLY A 51 19.74 26.10 -21.03
N GLU A 52 19.00 25.04 -21.35
CA GLU A 52 17.79 24.70 -20.62
C GLU A 52 18.09 24.02 -19.28
N SER A 53 17.22 24.27 -18.29
CA SER A 53 17.27 23.62 -16.99
C SER A 53 16.19 22.55 -16.87
N TYR A 54 16.56 21.39 -16.34
CA TYR A 54 15.62 20.32 -16.00
C TYR A 54 14.57 20.77 -14.97
N PHE A 55 14.88 21.75 -14.12
CA PHE A 55 14.04 22.16 -13.00
C PHE A 55 12.85 23.06 -13.41
N GLN A 56 12.13 22.66 -14.45
CA GLN A 56 10.91 23.33 -14.88
C GLN A 56 9.69 22.68 -14.23
N PHE A 57 8.71 23.51 -13.85
CA PHE A 57 7.48 23.07 -13.19
C PHE A 57 6.74 21.96 -13.94
N LYS A 58 6.83 21.97 -15.28
CA LYS A 58 6.26 20.95 -16.18
C LYS A 58 6.80 19.53 -15.89
N ASN A 59 8.07 19.41 -15.52
CA ASN A 59 8.72 18.12 -15.25
C ASN A 59 8.32 17.53 -13.89
N PHE A 60 7.85 18.38 -12.97
CA PHE A 60 7.38 17.97 -11.64
C PHE A 60 5.88 17.70 -11.60
N PHE A 61 5.11 18.13 -12.59
CA PHE A 61 3.65 17.95 -12.59
C PHE A 61 3.27 16.45 -12.59
N THR A 62 3.93 15.65 -13.44
CA THR A 62 3.73 14.20 -13.51
C THR A 62 4.10 13.52 -12.18
N LEU A 63 5.25 13.89 -11.62
CA LEU A 63 5.72 13.40 -10.31
C LEU A 63 4.76 13.77 -9.18
N GLY A 64 4.25 15.00 -9.17
CA GLY A 64 3.34 15.52 -8.15
C GLY A 64 1.98 14.85 -8.18
N PHE A 65 1.36 14.76 -9.35
CA PHE A 65 0.03 14.14 -9.50
C PHE A 65 0.07 12.65 -9.14
N TRP A 66 1.03 11.91 -9.71
CA TRP A 66 1.17 10.48 -9.43
C TRP A 66 1.70 10.21 -8.01
N GLY A 67 2.60 11.05 -7.52
CA GLY A 67 3.14 10.96 -6.16
C GLY A 67 2.05 11.16 -5.12
N PHE A 68 1.09 12.06 -5.35
CA PHE A 68 -0.07 12.24 -4.48
C PHE A 68 -0.99 11.01 -4.46
N GLY A 69 -1.27 10.41 -5.62
CA GLY A 69 -2.03 9.16 -5.70
C GLY A 69 -1.36 7.99 -4.97
N LEU A 70 -0.03 7.87 -5.11
CA LEU A 70 0.77 6.89 -4.39
C LEU A 70 0.75 7.14 -2.88
N LEU A 71 0.81 8.40 -2.44
CA LEU A 71 0.68 8.79 -1.04
C LEU A 71 -0.66 8.34 -0.46
N ILE A 72 -1.77 8.62 -1.14
CA ILE A 72 -3.11 8.19 -0.71
C ILE A 72 -3.19 6.65 -0.64
N HIS A 73 -2.65 5.94 -1.64
CA HIS A 73 -2.66 4.47 -1.63
C HIS A 73 -1.83 3.92 -0.47
N GLY A 74 -0.63 4.47 -0.24
CA GLY A 74 0.23 4.10 0.88
C GLY A 74 -0.48 4.34 2.20
N LEU A 75 -1.07 5.51 2.39
CA LEU A 75 -1.90 5.81 3.55
C LEU A 75 -3.01 4.77 3.70
N SER A 76 -3.78 4.43 2.66
CA SER A 76 -4.84 3.41 2.74
C SER A 76 -4.34 2.02 3.16
N VAL A 77 -3.13 1.62 2.74
CA VAL A 77 -2.54 0.32 3.07
C VAL A 77 -1.91 0.30 4.46
N PHE A 78 -1.26 1.38 4.89
CA PHE A 78 -0.47 1.40 6.13
C PHE A 78 -1.16 2.12 7.31
N LEU A 79 -2.07 3.07 7.09
CA LEU A 79 -2.78 3.76 8.19
C LEU A 79 -3.51 2.82 9.13
N PRO A 80 -4.28 1.83 8.63
CA PRO A 80 -5.06 0.97 9.52
C PRO A 80 -4.15 0.26 10.53
N ASN A 81 -3.02 -0.28 10.06
CA ASN A 81 -2.06 -0.96 10.92
C ASN A 81 -1.31 0.01 11.85
N TRP A 82 -1.01 1.24 11.40
CA TRP A 82 -0.25 2.21 12.19
C TRP A 82 -1.08 2.96 13.25
N ILE A 83 -2.34 3.30 12.94
CA ILE A 83 -3.22 4.07 13.82
C ILE A 83 -4.04 3.17 14.75
N LEU A 84 -4.62 2.09 14.22
CA LEU A 84 -5.52 1.24 15.02
C LEU A 84 -4.73 0.21 15.83
N GLY A 85 -3.54 -0.19 15.35
CA GLY A 85 -2.68 -1.16 16.01
C GLY A 85 -3.24 -2.58 16.00
N LYS A 86 -2.37 -3.56 16.25
CA LYS A 86 -2.74 -4.99 16.28
C LYS A 86 -3.81 -5.31 17.33
N ASP A 87 -3.81 -4.59 18.45
CA ASP A 87 -4.76 -4.82 19.55
C ASP A 87 -6.21 -4.48 19.17
N TRP A 88 -6.42 -3.44 18.36
CA TRP A 88 -7.75 -3.12 17.86
C TRP A 88 -8.24 -4.17 16.88
N GLU A 89 -7.35 -4.65 16.01
CA GLU A 89 -7.68 -5.66 15.01
C GLU A 89 -8.06 -6.99 15.68
N GLU A 90 -7.26 -7.45 16.66
CA GLU A 90 -7.55 -8.63 17.47
C GLU A 90 -8.90 -8.51 18.20
N ARG A 91 -9.18 -7.36 18.81
CA ARG A 91 -10.47 -7.09 19.45
C ARG A 91 -11.63 -7.20 18.46
N LYS A 92 -11.49 -6.64 17.25
CA LYS A 92 -12.57 -6.64 16.26
C LYS A 92 -12.82 -8.03 15.69
N ILE A 93 -11.78 -8.82 15.48
CA ILE A 93 -11.86 -10.23 15.08
C ILE A 93 -12.61 -11.03 16.13
N LYS A 94 -12.25 -10.87 17.41
CA LYS A 94 -12.91 -11.55 18.54
C LYS A 94 -14.39 -11.15 18.66
N GLU A 95 -14.70 -9.86 18.45
CA GLU A 95 -16.06 -9.33 18.48
C GLU A 95 -16.92 -9.89 17.32
N LEU A 96 -16.37 -9.95 16.10
CA LEU A 96 -17.03 -10.58 14.95
C LEU A 96 -17.26 -12.08 15.16
N MET A 97 -16.26 -12.79 15.67
CA MET A 97 -16.37 -14.24 15.94
C MET A 97 -17.43 -14.54 17.00
N ASN A 98 -17.56 -13.70 18.02
CA ASN A 98 -18.62 -13.81 19.02
C ASN A 98 -20.01 -13.52 18.43
N ARG A 99 -20.13 -12.62 17.45
CA ARG A 99 -21.39 -12.39 16.73
C ARG A 99 -21.79 -13.62 15.90
N TYR A 100 -20.87 -14.23 15.16
CA TYR A 100 -21.15 -15.44 14.38
C TYR A 100 -21.45 -16.68 15.23
N ARG A 101 -20.97 -16.74 16.49
CA ARG A 101 -21.27 -17.83 17.43
C ARG A 101 -22.63 -17.69 18.11
N LYS A 102 -23.23 -16.49 18.11
CA LYS A 102 -24.53 -16.19 18.74
C LYS A 102 -25.70 -16.21 17.75
N GLN A 103 -25.44 -16.41 16.45
CA GLN A 103 -26.43 -16.80 15.46
C GLN A 103 -26.35 -18.32 15.25
#